data_AF-A0A7S4ISE8-F1
#
_entry.id   AF-A0A7S4ISE8-F1
#
_cell.length_a   1.000
_cell.length_b   1.000
_cell.length_c   1.000
_cell.angle_alpha   90.00
_cell.angle_beta   90.00
_cell.angle_gamma   90.00
#
_symmetry.space_group_name_H-M   'P 1'
#
loop_
_entity.id
_entity.type
_entity.pdbx_description
1 polymer ?
#
loop_
_entity_poly.entity_id
_entity_poly.type
_entity_poly.pdbx_seq_one_letter_code
_entity_poly.pdbx_strand_id
1 'polypeptide(L)'
;MSSKVVLTEQLYAAAYGAQTPMGRPFYSTGASFATVKSFRERAYGLNGAILAATGISDHEAFVRAVEHGFSESTVGEAAEKAASAYMGGEARVAAPSTGYAYVALAFEGPSTGALSSVLKHCINLTAGEGVSTFGTAGLIGVYGGADSAGASGIADALCAAVSAPSAAIVERAKSLAKAEALFTLDGGSQSLADAMTKSVLETGTFSVEGIAASYDSITAKDVGAAFSAMAKSNPAMAAVGDIASVPYHASVASRFG
;
A
#
# COMPACT_ATOMS: atom_id res chain seq x y z
N MET A 1 6.68 -2.35 -19.95
CA MET A 1 6.13 -2.23 -18.58
C MET A 1 5.92 -3.63 -18.06
N SER A 2 6.36 -3.96 -16.84
CA SER A 2 6.22 -5.32 -16.29
C SER A 2 4.75 -5.64 -15.97
N SER A 3 4.33 -6.90 -16.10
CA SER A 3 2.96 -7.35 -15.80
C SER A 3 2.52 -6.99 -14.38
N LYS A 4 3.45 -6.98 -13.41
CA LYS A 4 3.18 -6.53 -12.04
C LYS A 4 2.78 -5.06 -11.97
N VAL A 5 3.44 -4.20 -12.75
CA VAL A 5 3.13 -2.77 -12.78
C VAL A 5 1.76 -2.55 -13.40
N VAL A 6 1.48 -3.21 -14.53
CA VAL A 6 0.14 -3.16 -15.15
C VAL A 6 -0.93 -3.64 -14.18
N LEU A 7 -0.68 -4.75 -13.48
CA LEU A 7 -1.61 -5.29 -12.48
C LEU A 7 -1.92 -4.28 -11.37
N THR A 8 -0.91 -3.61 -10.81
CA THR A 8 -1.10 -2.59 -9.78
C THR A 8 -1.90 -1.39 -10.30
N GLU A 9 -1.56 -0.86 -11.48
CA GLU A 9 -2.29 0.28 -12.05
C GLU A 9 -3.76 -0.04 -12.32
N GLN A 10 -4.03 -1.24 -12.87
CA GLN A 10 -5.39 -1.71 -13.13
C GLN A 10 -6.17 -1.94 -11.82
N LEU A 11 -5.51 -2.41 -10.77
CA LEU A 11 -6.13 -2.61 -9.46
C LEU A 11 -6.56 -1.29 -8.83
N TYR A 12 -5.72 -0.27 -8.86
CA TYR A 12 -6.06 1.06 -8.33
C TYR A 12 -7.17 1.72 -9.14
N ALA A 13 -7.12 1.60 -10.47
CA ALA A 13 -8.18 2.10 -11.36
C ALA A 13 -9.52 1.39 -11.07
N ALA A 14 -9.51 0.08 -10.80
CA ALA A 14 -10.70 -0.66 -10.41
C ALA A 14 -11.20 -0.24 -9.01
N ALA A 15 -10.31 -0.10 -8.03
CA ALA A 15 -10.67 0.18 -6.65
C ALA A 15 -11.25 1.59 -6.43
N TYR A 16 -10.71 2.60 -7.13
CA TYR A 16 -11.03 4.01 -6.92
C TYR A 16 -11.63 4.72 -8.14
N GLY A 17 -11.68 4.06 -9.30
CA GLY A 17 -12.11 4.65 -10.57
C GLY A 17 -11.01 5.48 -11.24
N ALA A 18 -10.77 5.25 -12.54
CA ALA A 18 -9.68 5.86 -13.31
C ALA A 18 -9.74 7.41 -13.39
N GLN A 19 -10.90 8.00 -13.12
CA GLN A 19 -11.11 9.45 -13.08
C GLN A 19 -10.68 10.11 -11.76
N THR A 20 -10.47 9.34 -10.69
CA THR A 20 -10.11 9.88 -9.37
C THR A 20 -8.60 9.99 -9.20
N PRO A 21 -8.10 10.86 -8.30
CA PRO A 21 -6.66 10.99 -8.04
C PRO A 21 -5.96 9.67 -7.72
N MET A 22 -6.60 8.78 -6.93
CA MET A 22 -6.03 7.48 -6.57
C MET A 22 -6.14 6.42 -7.68
N GLY A 23 -7.12 6.52 -8.57
CA GLY A 23 -7.30 5.55 -9.67
C GLY A 23 -6.55 5.91 -10.95
N ARG A 24 -6.01 7.13 -11.05
CA ARG A 24 -5.20 7.55 -12.20
C ARG A 24 -3.85 6.81 -12.22
N PRO A 25 -3.31 6.52 -13.41
CA PRO A 25 -2.00 5.89 -13.52
C PRO A 25 -0.91 6.65 -12.79
N PHE A 26 -0.05 5.93 -12.05
CA PHE A 26 1.16 6.48 -11.46
C PHE A 26 2.17 6.88 -12.55
N TYR A 27 2.11 6.20 -13.70
CA TYR A 27 2.96 6.46 -14.85
C TYR A 27 2.27 7.36 -15.86
N SER A 28 2.96 8.42 -16.28
CA SER A 28 2.50 9.32 -17.36
C SER A 28 3.39 9.19 -18.59
N THR A 29 2.80 9.34 -19.78
CA THR A 29 3.54 9.41 -21.04
C THR A 29 3.46 10.84 -21.60
N GLY A 30 4.53 11.30 -22.23
CA GLY A 30 4.52 12.56 -22.99
C GLY A 30 4.50 13.85 -22.17
N ALA A 31 4.99 13.85 -20.93
CA ALA A 31 5.12 15.08 -20.14
C ALA A 31 6.15 16.04 -20.79
N SER A 32 5.72 17.27 -21.10
CA SER A 32 6.61 18.30 -21.62
C SER A 32 7.48 18.90 -20.51
N PHE A 33 8.66 19.44 -20.87
CA PHE A 33 9.49 20.19 -19.92
C PHE A 33 8.71 21.31 -19.22
N ALA A 34 7.88 22.04 -19.97
CA ALA A 34 7.05 23.12 -19.42
C ALA A 34 6.05 22.59 -18.37
N THR A 35 5.42 21.44 -18.63
CA THR A 35 4.50 20.79 -17.68
C THR A 35 5.21 20.36 -16.40
N VAL A 36 6.38 19.74 -16.52
CA VAL A 36 7.18 19.28 -15.36
C VAL A 36 7.66 20.47 -14.53
N LYS A 37 8.17 21.53 -15.18
CA LYS A 37 8.60 22.75 -14.50
C LYS A 37 7.44 23.39 -13.74
N SER A 38 6.29 23.55 -14.40
CA SER A 38 5.09 24.13 -13.81
C SER A 38 4.55 23.29 -12.65
N PHE A 39 4.63 21.96 -12.71
CA PHE A 39 4.29 21.09 -11.58
C PHE A 39 5.25 21.32 -10.40
N ARG A 40 6.57 21.34 -10.63
CA ARG A 40 7.56 21.59 -9.58
C ARG A 40 7.31 22.93 -8.88
N GLU A 41 7.09 24.00 -9.63
CA GLU A 41 6.84 25.34 -9.09
C GLU A 41 5.60 25.39 -8.18
N ARG A 42 4.59 24.55 -8.43
CA ARG A 42 3.39 24.45 -7.58
C ARG A 42 3.54 23.47 -6.42
N ALA A 43 4.12 22.30 -6.67
CA ALA A 43 4.07 21.16 -5.75
C ALA A 43 5.27 21.07 -4.80
N TYR A 44 6.40 21.71 -5.13
CA TYR A 44 7.64 21.64 -4.33
C TYR A 44 7.81 22.90 -3.46
N GLY A 45 6.70 23.54 -3.06
CA GLY A 45 6.74 24.55 -2.02
C GLY A 45 6.99 23.92 -0.65
N LEU A 46 7.64 24.64 0.27
CA LEU A 46 7.96 24.16 1.61
C LEU A 46 6.75 24.15 2.56
N ASN A 47 5.64 23.56 2.13
CA ASN A 47 4.43 23.38 2.93
C ASN A 47 4.03 21.91 2.92
N GLY A 48 4.40 21.19 3.98
CA GLY A 48 4.33 19.73 4.07
C GLY A 48 5.63 19.00 3.69
N ALA A 49 6.72 19.74 3.40
CA ALA A 49 8.05 19.16 3.21
C ALA A 49 8.66 18.76 4.56
N ILE A 50 9.21 17.55 4.62
CA ILE A 50 9.93 17.04 5.81
C ILE A 50 11.34 16.66 5.38
N LEU A 51 12.31 17.14 6.14
CA LEU A 51 13.71 16.75 5.99
C LEU A 51 14.10 15.89 7.20
N ALA A 52 14.41 14.63 6.95
CA ALA A 52 14.96 13.73 7.96
C ALA A 52 16.47 13.57 7.76
N ALA A 53 17.21 13.61 8.87
CA ALA A 53 18.64 13.36 8.89
C ALA A 53 18.99 12.55 10.14
N THR A 54 19.95 11.65 10.01
CA THR A 54 20.43 10.77 11.09
C THR A 54 21.92 10.98 11.30
N GLY A 55 22.42 10.76 12.51
CA GLY A 55 23.85 10.94 12.81
C GLY A 55 24.29 12.41 12.92
N ILE A 56 23.32 13.33 13.13
CA ILE A 56 23.57 14.74 13.38
C ILE A 56 23.96 14.91 14.85
N SER A 57 25.19 15.37 15.11
CA SER A 57 25.69 15.64 16.47
C SER A 57 25.29 17.02 17.00
N ASP A 58 25.13 18.00 16.12
CA ASP A 58 24.66 19.35 16.44
C ASP A 58 23.42 19.67 15.61
N HIS A 59 22.25 19.49 16.24
CA HIS A 59 20.97 19.72 15.59
C HIS A 59 20.77 21.20 15.23
N GLU A 60 21.21 22.13 16.07
CA GLU A 60 21.02 23.55 15.79
C GLU A 60 21.87 24.03 14.61
N ALA A 61 23.11 23.55 14.51
CA ALA A 61 23.95 23.85 13.34
C ALA A 61 23.36 23.27 12.06
N PHE A 62 22.80 22.06 12.12
CA PHE A 62 22.09 21.46 10.99
C PHE A 62 20.87 22.29 10.58
N VAL A 63 20.02 22.69 11.53
CA VAL A 63 18.86 23.55 11.28
C VAL A 63 19.29 24.86 10.62
N ARG A 64 20.31 25.55 11.15
CA ARG A 64 20.84 26.79 10.56
C ARG A 64 21.33 26.59 9.12
N ALA A 65 22.01 25.47 8.84
CA ALA A 65 22.49 25.17 7.49
C ALA A 65 21.32 24.92 6.52
N VAL A 66 20.28 24.23 6.97
CA VAL A 66 19.06 23.98 6.19
C VAL A 66 18.31 25.29 5.94
N GLU A 67 18.06 26.10 6.97
CA GLU A 67 17.41 27.41 6.83
C GLU A 67 18.15 28.31 5.84
N HIS A 68 19.49 28.34 5.91
CA HIS A 68 20.30 29.08 4.95
C HIS A 68 20.18 28.52 3.52
N GLY A 69 20.34 27.20 3.35
CA GLY A 69 20.31 26.54 2.04
C GLY A 69 18.94 26.59 1.36
N PHE A 70 17.85 26.70 2.13
CA PHE A 70 16.49 26.79 1.62
C PHE A 70 15.90 28.21 1.68
N SER A 71 16.71 29.23 1.98
CA SER A 71 16.25 30.63 2.15
C SER A 71 15.53 31.23 0.94
N GLU A 72 15.84 30.78 -0.28
CA GLU A 72 15.18 31.23 -1.52
C GLU A 72 13.97 30.36 -1.91
N SER A 73 13.59 29.39 -1.08
CA SER A 73 12.48 28.49 -1.39
C SER A 73 11.13 29.16 -1.20
N THR A 74 10.20 28.83 -2.08
CA THR A 74 8.82 29.31 -1.97
C THR A 74 8.09 28.58 -0.85
N VAL A 75 7.41 29.33 0.02
CA VAL A 75 6.42 28.76 0.94
C VAL A 75 5.26 28.24 0.09
N GLY A 76 5.01 26.94 0.15
CA GLY A 76 3.89 26.33 -0.58
C GLY A 76 2.55 26.66 0.07
N GLU A 77 1.46 26.45 -0.66
CA GLU A 77 0.12 26.36 -0.08
C GLU A 77 -0.21 24.90 0.23
N ALA A 78 -0.97 24.66 1.29
CA ALA A 78 -1.37 23.31 1.64
C ALA A 78 -2.34 22.82 0.56
N ALA A 79 -1.95 21.79 -0.17
CA ALA A 79 -2.83 21.22 -1.19
C ALA A 79 -4.07 20.62 -0.51
N GLU A 80 -5.25 20.93 -1.04
CA GLU A 80 -6.48 20.29 -0.59
C GLU A 80 -6.39 18.78 -0.86
N LYS A 81 -6.63 17.97 0.18
CA LYS A 81 -6.56 16.52 0.06
C LYS A 81 -7.73 16.05 -0.80
N ALA A 82 -7.45 15.77 -2.07
CA ALA A 82 -8.45 15.27 -2.99
C ALA A 82 -8.94 13.88 -2.54
N ALA A 83 -10.23 13.76 -2.23
CA ALA A 83 -10.82 12.52 -1.77
C ALA A 83 -10.96 11.51 -2.92
N SER A 84 -10.63 10.25 -2.65
CA SER A 84 -10.93 9.12 -3.53
C SER A 84 -11.66 8.09 -2.70
N ALA A 85 -12.96 7.91 -2.94
CA ALA A 85 -13.75 6.92 -2.24
C ALA A 85 -13.43 5.53 -2.80
N TYR A 86 -13.21 4.56 -1.92
CA TYR A 86 -13.10 3.17 -2.31
C TYR A 86 -14.46 2.67 -2.84
N MET A 87 -14.44 2.00 -3.99
CA MET A 87 -15.64 1.49 -4.67
C MET A 87 -15.60 -0.04 -4.88
N GLY A 88 -14.39 -0.61 -4.95
CA GLY A 88 -14.20 -1.97 -5.47
C GLY A 88 -14.49 -2.04 -6.98
N GLY A 89 -14.39 -3.23 -7.56
CA GLY A 89 -14.67 -3.44 -8.98
C GLY A 89 -13.67 -4.36 -9.67
N GLU A 90 -13.64 -4.32 -11.01
CA GLU A 90 -12.80 -5.21 -11.81
C GLU A 90 -12.08 -4.47 -12.93
N ALA A 91 -10.83 -4.84 -13.19
CA ALA A 91 -10.11 -4.50 -14.40
C ALA A 91 -9.44 -5.75 -15.01
N ARG A 92 -9.54 -5.91 -16.32
CA ARG A 92 -8.99 -7.07 -17.04
C ARG A 92 -8.19 -6.64 -18.26
N VAL A 93 -6.97 -7.14 -18.38
CA VAL A 93 -6.08 -6.90 -19.53
C VAL A 93 -5.66 -8.25 -20.10
N ALA A 94 -6.37 -8.71 -21.12
CA ALA A 94 -6.10 -9.98 -21.77
C ALA A 94 -4.84 -9.90 -22.66
N ALA A 95 -3.90 -10.81 -22.43
CA ALA A 95 -2.73 -11.03 -23.27
C ALA A 95 -2.47 -12.55 -23.38
N PRO A 96 -3.24 -13.28 -24.21
CA PRO A 96 -3.23 -14.74 -24.25
C PRO A 96 -1.86 -15.35 -24.61
N SER A 97 -1.03 -14.63 -25.36
CA SER A 97 0.30 -15.09 -25.79
C SER A 97 1.37 -15.10 -24.69
N THR A 98 1.02 -14.68 -23.47
CA THR A 98 1.98 -14.60 -22.35
C THR A 98 2.18 -15.92 -21.62
N GLY A 99 1.23 -16.86 -21.72
CA GLY A 99 1.27 -18.17 -21.05
C GLY A 99 1.17 -18.10 -19.51
N TYR A 100 0.89 -16.93 -18.95
CA TYR A 100 0.77 -16.70 -17.52
C TYR A 100 -0.37 -15.72 -17.23
N ALA A 101 -1.14 -16.02 -16.20
CA ALA A 101 -2.15 -15.14 -15.63
C ALA A 101 -1.64 -14.54 -14.33
N TYR A 102 -1.77 -13.23 -14.16
CA TYR A 102 -1.55 -12.54 -12.90
C TYR A 102 -2.87 -12.00 -12.40
N VAL A 103 -3.18 -12.27 -11.13
CA VAL A 103 -4.43 -11.84 -10.50
C VAL A 103 -4.11 -11.16 -9.17
N ALA A 104 -4.77 -10.04 -8.91
CA ALA A 104 -4.74 -9.36 -7.62
C ALA A 104 -6.16 -9.16 -7.11
N LEU A 105 -6.31 -9.29 -5.80
CA LEU A 105 -7.52 -9.05 -5.04
C LEU A 105 -7.19 -8.09 -3.90
N ALA A 106 -7.93 -7.00 -3.78
CA ALA A 106 -7.68 -5.96 -2.78
C ALA A 106 -8.98 -5.49 -2.13
N PHE A 107 -8.80 -4.92 -0.94
CA PHE A 107 -9.84 -4.37 -0.11
C PHE A 107 -9.38 -2.99 0.38
N GLU A 108 -10.33 -2.20 0.86
CA GLU A 108 -10.01 -0.95 1.54
C GLU A 108 -9.11 -1.24 2.77
N GLY A 109 -7.93 -0.63 2.77
CA GLY A 109 -6.96 -0.77 3.84
C GLY A 109 -7.35 0.04 5.08
N PRO A 110 -6.93 -0.39 6.28
CA PRO A 110 -7.16 0.38 7.50
C PRO A 110 -6.42 1.72 7.45
N SER A 111 -6.89 2.68 8.25
CA SER A 111 -6.36 4.05 8.30
C SER A 111 -4.95 4.16 8.90
N THR A 112 -4.48 3.16 9.65
CA THR A 112 -3.18 3.20 10.33
C THR A 112 -2.19 2.19 9.76
N GLY A 113 -0.92 2.61 9.62
CA GLY A 113 0.15 1.77 9.09
C GLY A 113 0.45 0.53 9.94
N ALA A 114 0.35 0.66 11.27
CA ALA A 114 0.58 -0.46 12.20
C ALA A 114 -0.47 -1.57 12.02
N LEU A 115 -1.77 -1.22 12.00
CA LEU A 115 -2.84 -2.19 11.76
C LEU A 115 -2.74 -2.82 10.37
N SER A 116 -2.45 -2.02 9.33
CA SER A 116 -2.23 -2.55 7.99
C SER A 116 -1.07 -3.56 7.95
N SER A 117 0.00 -3.32 8.71
CA SER A 117 1.15 -4.23 8.78
C SER A 117 0.79 -5.53 9.49
N VAL A 118 0.03 -5.47 10.58
CA VAL A 118 -0.46 -6.66 11.29
C VAL A 118 -1.38 -7.49 10.37
N LEU A 119 -2.32 -6.85 9.66
CA LEU A 119 -3.19 -7.53 8.70
C LEU A 119 -2.39 -8.21 7.58
N LYS A 120 -1.40 -7.52 7.01
CA LYS A 120 -0.48 -8.08 6.00
C LYS A 120 0.16 -9.37 6.52
N HIS A 121 0.68 -9.36 7.74
CA HIS A 121 1.28 -10.54 8.36
C HIS A 121 0.28 -11.65 8.67
N CYS A 122 -0.94 -11.32 9.10
CA CYS A 122 -2.01 -12.32 9.30
C CYS A 122 -2.29 -13.09 8.01
N ILE A 123 -2.53 -12.36 6.91
CA ILE A 123 -2.79 -12.95 5.59
C ILE A 123 -1.57 -13.73 5.11
N ASN A 124 -0.36 -13.21 5.32
CA ASN A 124 0.87 -13.85 4.86
C ASN A 124 1.17 -15.18 5.59
N LEU A 125 0.80 -15.28 6.87
CA LEU A 125 0.97 -16.52 7.64
C LEU A 125 -0.02 -17.62 7.23
N THR A 126 -1.14 -17.26 6.59
CA THR A 126 -2.18 -18.19 6.13
C THR A 126 -2.21 -18.34 4.61
N ALA A 127 -1.42 -17.55 3.88
CA ALA A 127 -1.33 -17.59 2.43
C ALA A 127 -0.78 -18.95 1.96
N GLY A 128 -1.46 -19.55 0.99
CA GLY A 128 -0.98 -20.74 0.30
C GLY A 128 0.18 -20.44 -0.66
N GLU A 129 0.75 -21.49 -1.23
CA GLU A 129 1.82 -21.35 -2.23
C GLU A 129 1.37 -20.49 -3.44
N GLY A 130 2.27 -19.64 -3.93
CA GLY A 130 2.00 -18.77 -5.09
C GLY A 130 1.19 -17.51 -4.78
N VAL A 131 0.75 -17.31 -3.53
CA VAL A 131 0.08 -16.10 -3.07
C VAL A 131 1.06 -15.18 -2.33
N SER A 132 1.04 -13.90 -2.67
CA SER A 132 1.82 -12.85 -2.02
C SER A 132 0.90 -11.77 -1.48
N THR A 133 1.22 -11.21 -0.34
CA THR A 133 0.46 -10.12 0.28
C THR A 133 1.06 -8.76 -0.07
N PHE A 134 0.23 -7.73 -0.05
CA PHE A 134 0.69 -6.34 -0.12
C PHE A 134 -0.18 -5.44 0.75
N GLY A 135 0.44 -4.39 1.26
CA GLY A 135 -0.24 -3.30 1.96
C GLY A 135 0.33 -1.98 1.44
N THR A 136 -0.55 -1.09 1.04
CA THR A 136 -0.21 0.22 0.46
C THR A 136 -1.18 1.27 1.01
N ALA A 137 -0.93 2.55 0.76
CA ALA A 137 -1.85 3.60 1.20
C ALA A 137 -3.23 3.40 0.57
N GLY A 138 -4.23 3.08 1.40
CA GLY A 138 -5.62 2.89 0.99
C GLY A 138 -6.01 1.47 0.57
N LEU A 139 -5.06 0.60 0.19
CA LEU A 139 -5.35 -0.78 -0.22
C LEU A 139 -4.51 -1.81 0.52
N ILE A 140 -5.16 -2.90 0.88
CA ILE A 140 -4.52 -4.13 1.35
C ILE A 140 -5.06 -5.32 0.55
N GLY A 141 -4.21 -6.29 0.26
CA GLY A 141 -4.66 -7.41 -0.55
C GLY A 141 -3.63 -8.49 -0.79
N VAL A 142 -3.99 -9.35 -1.73
CA VAL A 142 -3.21 -10.49 -2.19
C VAL A 142 -3.06 -10.46 -3.69
N TYR A 143 -1.95 -10.97 -4.19
CA TYR A 143 -1.75 -11.19 -5.61
C TYR A 143 -1.01 -12.49 -5.83
N GLY A 144 -1.16 -13.06 -7.02
CA GLY A 144 -0.49 -14.28 -7.40
C GLY A 144 -0.42 -14.41 -8.90
N GLY A 145 0.37 -15.39 -9.35
CA GLY A 145 0.50 -15.72 -10.75
C GLY A 145 0.47 -17.23 -10.93
N ALA A 146 -0.15 -17.67 -12.03
CA ALA A 146 -0.19 -19.06 -12.43
C ALA A 146 -0.03 -19.17 -13.94
N ASP A 147 0.44 -20.32 -14.41
CA ASP A 147 0.40 -20.65 -15.83
C ASP A 147 -1.06 -20.83 -16.30
N SER A 148 -1.26 -20.96 -17.62
CA SER A 148 -2.60 -21.12 -18.21
C SER A 148 -3.38 -22.32 -17.65
N ALA A 149 -2.69 -23.36 -17.16
CA ALA A 149 -3.30 -24.55 -16.57
C ALA A 149 -3.79 -24.30 -15.13
N GLY A 150 -3.07 -23.51 -14.35
CA GLY A 150 -3.41 -23.14 -12.97
C GLY A 150 -4.25 -21.86 -12.83
N ALA A 151 -4.46 -21.11 -13.91
CA ALA A 151 -5.12 -19.81 -13.89
C ALA A 151 -6.58 -19.82 -13.40
N SER A 152 -7.30 -20.95 -13.47
CA SER A 152 -8.64 -21.06 -12.87
C SER A 152 -8.61 -21.13 -11.34
N GLY A 153 -7.56 -21.74 -10.76
CA GLY A 153 -7.44 -21.95 -9.31
C GLY A 153 -6.82 -20.78 -8.55
N ILE A 154 -6.18 -19.83 -9.24
CA ILE A 154 -5.51 -18.70 -8.57
C ILE A 154 -6.50 -17.82 -7.81
N ALA A 155 -7.70 -17.59 -8.35
CA ALA A 155 -8.73 -16.81 -7.67
C ALA A 155 -9.18 -17.49 -6.37
N ASP A 156 -9.29 -18.82 -6.37
CA ASP A 156 -9.64 -19.59 -5.17
C ASP A 156 -8.57 -19.49 -4.10
N ALA A 157 -7.30 -19.63 -4.49
CA ALA A 157 -6.16 -19.49 -3.57
C ALA A 157 -6.09 -18.08 -2.96
N LEU A 158 -6.29 -17.04 -3.76
CA LEU A 158 -6.35 -15.65 -3.28
C LEU A 158 -7.51 -15.44 -2.31
N CYS A 159 -8.70 -15.98 -2.61
CA CYS A 159 -9.84 -15.86 -1.71
C CYS A 159 -9.60 -16.54 -0.36
N ALA A 160 -9.04 -17.77 -0.39
CA ALA A 160 -8.75 -18.54 0.81
C ALA A 160 -7.74 -17.84 1.74
N ALA A 161 -6.79 -17.11 1.16
CA ALA A 161 -5.78 -16.36 1.93
C ALA A 161 -6.40 -15.23 2.77
N VAL A 162 -7.53 -14.65 2.34
CA VAL A 162 -8.18 -13.49 3.01
C VAL A 162 -9.26 -13.94 4.01
N SER A 163 -9.02 -15.07 4.68
CA SER A 163 -9.91 -15.59 5.73
C SER A 163 -9.56 -15.02 7.11
N ALA A 164 -10.54 -14.98 8.01
CA ALA A 164 -10.35 -14.46 9.36
C ALA A 164 -9.31 -15.30 10.12
N PRO A 165 -8.23 -14.69 10.67
CA PRO A 165 -7.17 -15.41 11.34
C PRO A 165 -7.60 -15.88 12.74
N SER A 166 -6.99 -16.95 13.23
CA SER A 166 -7.15 -17.38 14.62
C SER A 166 -6.40 -16.43 15.58
N ALA A 167 -6.78 -16.42 16.86
CA ALA A 167 -6.12 -15.59 17.87
C ALA A 167 -4.61 -15.84 17.95
N ALA A 168 -4.16 -17.09 17.77
CA ALA A 168 -2.74 -17.44 17.74
C ALA A 168 -2.00 -16.83 16.54
N ILE A 169 -2.64 -16.78 15.37
CA ILE A 169 -2.08 -16.12 14.19
C ILE A 169 -1.99 -14.62 14.41
N VAL A 170 -3.00 -14.00 15.04
CA VAL A 170 -2.97 -12.56 15.34
C VAL A 170 -1.82 -12.19 16.25
N GLU A 171 -1.61 -12.91 17.35
CA GLU A 171 -0.49 -12.66 18.28
C GLU A 171 0.87 -12.82 17.59
N ARG A 172 1.02 -13.86 16.77
CA ARG A 172 2.23 -14.08 15.98
C ARG A 172 2.45 -12.98 14.94
N ALA A 173 1.41 -12.59 14.21
CA ALA A 173 1.46 -11.54 13.20
C ALA A 173 1.82 -10.19 13.81
N LYS A 174 1.24 -9.85 14.97
CA LYS A 174 1.58 -8.64 15.74
C LYS A 174 3.06 -8.63 16.12
N SER A 175 3.56 -9.75 16.64
CA SER A 175 4.97 -9.89 17.02
C SER A 175 5.91 -9.73 15.82
N LEU A 176 5.59 -10.34 14.68
CA LEU A 176 6.38 -10.23 13.44
C LEU A 176 6.33 -8.82 12.86
N ALA A 177 5.16 -8.18 12.83
CA ALA A 177 4.99 -6.82 12.34
C ALA A 177 5.78 -5.82 13.17
N LYS A 178 5.73 -5.96 14.51
CA LYS A 178 6.51 -5.13 15.43
C LYS A 178 8.02 -5.35 15.24
N ALA A 179 8.45 -6.60 15.11
CA ALA A 179 9.85 -6.91 14.85
C ALA A 179 10.35 -6.33 13.51
N GLU A 180 9.59 -6.48 12.42
CA GLU A 180 9.92 -5.90 11.10
C GLU A 180 10.05 -4.37 11.19
N ALA A 181 9.13 -3.70 11.90
CA ALA A 181 9.19 -2.26 12.11
C ALA A 181 10.44 -1.83 12.88
N LEU A 182 10.76 -2.52 13.98
CA LEU A 182 11.96 -2.22 14.78
C LEU A 182 13.25 -2.50 14.02
N PHE A 183 13.34 -3.62 13.28
CA PHE A 183 14.50 -3.90 12.44
C PHE A 183 14.68 -2.89 11.32
N THR A 184 13.59 -2.29 10.82
CA THR A 184 13.69 -1.20 9.84
C THR A 184 14.38 0.03 10.45
N LEU A 185 14.14 0.32 11.73
CA LEU A 185 14.82 1.41 12.45
C LEU A 185 16.31 1.13 12.62
N ASP A 186 16.69 -0.14 12.76
CA ASP A 186 18.08 -0.60 12.87
C ASP A 186 18.76 -0.82 11.50
N GLY A 187 18.03 -0.71 10.39
CA GLY A 187 18.51 -0.99 9.03
C GLY A 187 19.54 0.01 8.47
N GLY A 188 20.00 0.95 9.29
CA GLY A 188 20.97 1.98 8.94
C GLY A 188 20.34 3.36 8.76
N SER A 189 21.19 4.32 8.36
CA SER A 189 20.83 5.74 8.25
C SER A 189 19.63 5.99 7.33
N GLN A 190 19.62 5.37 6.15
CA GLN A 190 18.57 5.60 5.17
C GLN A 190 17.22 5.05 5.63
N SER A 191 17.17 3.81 6.12
CA SER A 191 15.91 3.19 6.57
C SER A 191 15.33 3.91 7.80
N LEU A 192 16.19 4.37 8.70
CA LEU A 192 15.78 5.18 9.84
C LEU A 192 15.21 6.53 9.39
N ALA A 193 15.89 7.23 8.47
CA ALA A 193 15.40 8.51 7.94
C ALA A 193 14.04 8.36 7.22
N ASP A 194 13.86 7.28 6.46
CA ASP A 194 12.58 6.97 5.79
C ASP A 194 11.47 6.70 6.81
N ALA A 195 11.76 5.90 7.86
CA ALA A 195 10.82 5.61 8.93
C ALA A 195 10.44 6.86 9.75
N MET A 196 11.42 7.72 10.05
CA MET A 196 11.20 9.03 10.70
C MET A 196 10.26 9.90 9.88
N THR A 197 10.56 10.05 8.58
CA THR A 197 9.77 10.86 7.65
C THR A 197 8.33 10.36 7.59
N LYS A 198 8.14 9.05 7.42
CA LYS A 198 6.81 8.44 7.39
C LYS A 198 6.04 8.65 8.69
N SER A 199 6.67 8.43 9.85
CA SER A 199 6.03 8.63 11.14
C SER A 199 5.58 10.08 11.35
N VAL A 200 6.41 11.05 10.97
CA VAL A 200 6.08 12.48 11.06
C VAL A 200 4.97 12.84 10.07
N LEU A 201 4.97 12.30 8.85
CA LEU A 201 3.88 12.48 7.88
C LEU A 201 2.54 11.96 8.41
N GLU A 202 2.54 10.80 9.07
CA GLU A 202 1.31 10.14 9.54
C GLU A 202 0.80 10.70 10.88
N THR A 203 1.70 11.02 11.81
CA THR A 203 1.35 11.31 13.21
C THR A 203 1.84 12.67 13.71
N GLY A 204 2.64 13.39 12.90
CA GLY A 204 3.28 14.64 13.28
C GLY A 204 4.51 14.48 14.18
N THR A 205 4.83 13.26 14.62
CA THR A 205 5.97 13.02 15.53
C THR A 205 6.68 11.70 15.20
N PHE A 206 7.88 11.53 15.76
CA PHE A 206 8.62 10.27 15.70
C PHE A 206 9.21 9.94 17.07
N SER A 207 8.96 8.74 17.55
CA SER A 207 9.69 8.11 18.65
C SER A 207 9.67 6.60 18.46
N VAL A 208 10.76 5.93 18.87
CA VAL A 208 10.86 4.47 18.78
C VAL A 208 9.83 3.82 19.70
N GLU A 209 9.64 4.40 20.89
CA GLU A 209 8.63 3.98 21.87
C GLU A 209 7.22 4.15 21.32
N GLY A 210 6.96 5.23 20.59
CA GLY A 210 5.66 5.48 19.95
C GLY A 210 5.35 4.45 18.87
N ILE A 211 6.35 4.08 18.06
CA ILE A 211 6.21 3.01 17.06
C ILE A 211 5.91 1.69 17.76
N ALA A 212 6.70 1.29 18.76
CA ALA A 212 6.47 0.05 19.49
C ALA A 212 5.08 0.01 20.16
N ALA A 213 4.68 1.12 20.81
CA ALA A 213 3.39 1.27 21.46
C ALA A 213 2.22 1.17 20.47
N SER A 214 2.38 1.68 19.23
CA SER A 214 1.34 1.58 18.19
C SER A 214 1.01 0.13 17.83
N TYR A 215 2.00 -0.77 17.84
CA TYR A 215 1.77 -2.20 17.66
C TYR A 215 1.18 -2.82 18.93
N ASP A 216 1.71 -2.46 20.11
CA ASP A 216 1.25 -3.01 21.38
C ASP A 216 -0.23 -2.69 21.67
N SER A 217 -0.73 -1.53 21.23
CA SER A 217 -2.13 -1.13 21.37
C SER A 217 -3.09 -1.93 20.49
N ILE A 218 -2.61 -2.64 19.46
CA ILE A 218 -3.47 -3.42 18.56
C ILE A 218 -3.99 -4.65 19.30
N THR A 219 -5.30 -4.84 19.27
CA THR A 219 -5.99 -5.99 19.86
C THR A 219 -6.50 -6.97 18.80
N ALA A 220 -6.79 -8.20 19.21
CA ALA A 220 -7.44 -9.18 18.34
C ALA A 220 -8.83 -8.71 17.86
N LYS A 221 -9.51 -7.86 18.63
CA LYS A 221 -10.78 -7.26 18.24
C LYS A 221 -10.62 -6.29 17.06
N ASP A 222 -9.56 -5.48 17.05
CA ASP A 222 -9.29 -4.53 15.97
C ASP A 222 -8.99 -5.27 14.67
N VAL A 223 -8.18 -6.31 14.76
CA VAL A 223 -7.85 -7.19 13.62
C VAL A 223 -9.12 -7.90 13.12
N GLY A 224 -9.92 -8.50 14.02
CA GLY A 224 -11.18 -9.15 13.65
C GLY A 224 -12.20 -8.19 13.02
N ALA A 225 -12.29 -6.96 13.52
CA ALA A 225 -13.14 -5.92 12.95
C ALA A 225 -12.68 -5.53 11.53
N ALA A 226 -11.38 -5.41 11.31
CA ALA A 226 -10.82 -5.14 9.98
C ALA A 226 -11.06 -6.28 8.99
N PHE A 227 -10.86 -7.54 9.38
CA PHE A 227 -11.22 -8.69 8.53
C PHE A 227 -12.72 -8.75 8.23
N SER A 228 -13.56 -8.42 9.22
CA SER A 228 -15.01 -8.33 9.02
C SER A 228 -15.40 -7.19 8.08
N ALA A 229 -14.68 -6.07 8.10
CA ALA A 229 -14.90 -4.97 7.17
C ALA A 229 -14.49 -5.36 5.74
N MET A 230 -13.33 -6.00 5.57
CA MET A 230 -12.87 -6.54 4.27
C MET A 230 -13.91 -7.52 3.71
N ALA A 231 -14.40 -8.46 4.51
CA ALA A 231 -15.37 -9.47 4.09
C ALA A 231 -16.75 -8.90 3.70
N LYS A 232 -17.11 -7.69 4.15
CA LYS A 232 -18.36 -7.01 3.79
C LYS A 232 -18.20 -6.00 2.65
N SER A 233 -16.97 -5.67 2.31
CA SER A 233 -16.67 -4.68 1.27
C SER A 233 -16.69 -5.33 -0.11
N ASN A 234 -17.05 -4.54 -1.12
CA ASN A 234 -16.92 -4.96 -2.50
C ASN A 234 -15.42 -5.06 -2.85
N PRO A 235 -14.84 -6.23 -3.15
CA PRO A 235 -13.42 -6.34 -3.44
C PRO A 235 -13.06 -5.62 -4.75
N ALA A 236 -11.83 -5.14 -4.85
CA ALA A 236 -11.22 -4.72 -6.10
C ALA A 236 -10.41 -5.90 -6.67
N MET A 237 -10.60 -6.19 -7.95
CA MET A 237 -9.91 -7.27 -8.64
C MET A 237 -9.23 -6.77 -9.92
N ALA A 238 -8.00 -7.21 -10.16
CA ALA A 238 -7.31 -7.00 -11.41
C ALA A 238 -6.79 -8.33 -11.96
N ALA A 239 -6.93 -8.55 -13.26
CA ALA A 239 -6.42 -9.73 -13.96
C ALA A 239 -5.66 -9.32 -15.22
N VAL A 240 -4.41 -9.78 -15.39
CA VAL A 240 -3.53 -9.42 -16.52
C VAL A 240 -2.85 -10.67 -17.07
N GLY A 241 -2.82 -10.84 -18.39
CA GLY A 241 -2.15 -11.97 -19.06
C GLY A 241 -3.11 -12.97 -19.70
N ASP A 242 -2.79 -14.26 -19.65
CA ASP A 242 -3.66 -15.33 -20.17
C ASP A 242 -4.80 -15.66 -19.21
N ILE A 243 -5.79 -14.77 -19.15
CA ILE A 243 -6.86 -14.74 -18.15
C ILE A 243 -8.17 -15.39 -18.63
N ALA A 244 -8.12 -16.23 -19.67
CA ALA A 244 -9.31 -16.84 -20.26
C ALA A 244 -10.07 -17.74 -19.27
N SER A 245 -9.34 -18.40 -18.37
CA SER A 245 -9.88 -19.30 -17.34
C SER A 245 -10.05 -18.63 -15.96
N VAL A 246 -9.62 -17.38 -15.79
CA VAL A 246 -9.73 -16.65 -14.52
C VAL A 246 -11.19 -16.24 -14.30
N PRO A 247 -11.81 -16.59 -13.15
CA PRO A 247 -13.16 -16.18 -12.82
C PRO A 247 -13.36 -14.65 -12.90
N TYR A 248 -14.59 -14.22 -13.16
CA TYR A 248 -14.95 -12.80 -13.12
C TYR A 248 -15.21 -12.34 -11.69
N HIS A 249 -15.05 -11.04 -11.47
CA HIS A 249 -15.25 -10.39 -10.18
C HIS A 249 -16.57 -10.78 -9.50
N ALA A 250 -17.69 -10.88 -10.23
CA ALA A 250 -18.98 -11.25 -9.64
C ALA A 250 -18.95 -12.60 -8.88
N SER A 251 -18.20 -13.59 -9.39
CA SER A 251 -18.04 -14.91 -8.75
C SER A 251 -17.09 -14.90 -7.56
N VAL A 252 -16.17 -13.93 -7.52
CA VAL A 252 -15.23 -13.72 -6.42
C VAL A 252 -15.88 -12.90 -5.31
N ALA A 253 -16.59 -11.83 -5.67
CA ALA A 253 -17.31 -10.95 -4.76
C ALA A 253 -18.39 -11.70 -3.98
N SER A 254 -19.07 -12.70 -4.58
CA SER A 254 -20.05 -13.53 -3.87
C SER A 254 -19.46 -14.41 -2.76
N ARG A 255 -18.13 -14.42 -2.58
CA ARG A 255 -17.45 -15.10 -1.47
C ARG A 255 -17.20 -14.15 -0.29
N PHE A 256 -17.32 -12.86 -0.52
CA PHE A 256 -17.11 -11.77 0.44
C PHE A 256 -18.42 -10.98 0.51
N GLY A 257 -19.38 -11.49 1.27
CA GLY A 257 -20.72 -10.91 1.41
C GLY A 257 -21.81 -11.86 0.95
#